data_AF-A0A2M9LDB1-F1
#
_entry.id   AF-A0A2M9LDB1-F1
#
_cell.length_a   1.000
_cell.length_b   1.000
_cell.length_c   1.000
_cell.angle_alpha   90.00
_cell.angle_beta   90.00
_cell.angle_gamma   90.00
#
_symmetry.space_group_name_H-M   'P 1'
#
loop_
_entity.id
_entity.type
_entity.pdbx_description
1 polymer ?
#
loop_
_entity_poly.entity_id
_entity_poly.type
_entity_poly.pdbx_seq_one_letter_code
_entity_poly.pdbx_strand_id
1 'polypeptide(L)'
;MAESGTLRVPRSINGIEHALTYDERARFYAELGPVEDPLDREAVITSWWLRAMSAAYGGDRSGYRAAVGPVLVAGRSVGAVA
;
A
#
# COMPACT_ATOMS: atom_id res chain seq x y z
N MET A 1 20.37 -18.29 -1.20
CA MET A 1 20.41 -16.83 -1.37
C MET A 1 18.97 -16.41 -1.64
N ALA A 2 18.26 -15.89 -0.65
CA ALA A 2 16.88 -15.43 -0.84
C ALA A 2 16.94 -14.00 -1.37
N GLU A 3 16.19 -13.74 -2.43
CA GLU A 3 16.16 -12.48 -3.17
C GLU A 3 15.68 -11.34 -2.27
N SER A 4 16.62 -10.59 -1.70
CA SER A 4 16.35 -9.31 -1.08
C SER A 4 16.06 -8.29 -2.18
N GLY A 5 14.82 -7.83 -2.33
CA GLY A 5 14.58 -6.62 -3.13
C GLY A 5 13.15 -6.29 -3.56
N THR A 6 12.18 -7.20 -3.47
CA THR A 6 10.81 -6.91 -3.94
C THR A 6 9.83 -6.90 -2.76
N LEU A 7 9.24 -5.74 -2.49
CA LEU A 7 8.07 -5.62 -1.62
C LEU A 7 7.03 -6.65 -2.09
N ARG A 8 6.48 -7.44 -1.17
CA ARG A 8 5.50 -8.49 -1.50
C ARG A 8 4.29 -7.94 -2.28
N VAL A 9 3.95 -6.68 -2.04
CA VAL A 9 2.94 -5.95 -2.81
C VAL A 9 3.55 -4.63 -3.30
N PRO A 10 3.65 -4.40 -4.62
CA PRO A 10 4.08 -3.11 -5.16
C PRO A 10 3.08 -1.99 -4.80
N ARG A 11 3.58 -0.80 -4.46
CA ARG A 11 2.74 0.38 -4.15
C ARG A 11 2.31 1.11 -5.43
N SER A 12 1.58 0.40 -6.27
CA SER A 12 0.93 0.91 -7.48
C SER A 12 -0.48 0.37 -7.56
N ILE A 13 -1.39 1.03 -8.28
CA ILE A 13 -2.78 0.58 -8.42
C ILE A 13 -2.83 -0.88 -8.90
N ASN A 14 -2.07 -1.20 -9.96
CA ASN A 14 -1.99 -2.56 -10.50
C ASN A 14 -1.36 -3.56 -9.49
N GLY A 15 -0.32 -3.14 -8.76
CA GLY A 15 0.32 -4.01 -7.76
C GLY A 15 -0.62 -4.35 -6.60
N ILE A 16 -1.39 -3.35 -6.15
CA ILE A 16 -2.38 -3.51 -5.08
C ILE A 16 -3.54 -4.38 -5.56
N GLU A 17 -4.17 -4.07 -6.71
CA GLU A 17 -5.30 -4.86 -7.19
C GLU A 17 -4.95 -6.35 -7.33
N HIS A 18 -3.75 -6.67 -7.81
CA HIS A 18 -3.32 -8.06 -7.99
C HIS A 18 -3.25 -8.83 -6.67
N ALA A 19 -2.96 -8.13 -5.57
CA ALA A 19 -2.90 -8.70 -4.23
C ALA A 19 -4.26 -8.80 -3.52
N LEU A 20 -5.31 -8.15 -4.05
CA LEU A 20 -6.64 -8.12 -3.45
C LEU A 20 -7.53 -9.27 -3.97
N THR A 21 -8.47 -9.71 -3.14
CA THR A 21 -9.59 -10.58 -3.56
C THR A 21 -10.55 -9.81 -4.48
N TYR A 22 -11.45 -10.51 -5.19
CA TYR A 22 -12.41 -9.86 -6.10
C TYR A 22 -13.28 -8.79 -5.42
N ASP A 23 -13.84 -9.10 -4.24
CA ASP A 23 -14.66 -8.17 -3.46
C ASP A 23 -13.84 -6.96 -2.95
N GLU A 24 -12.60 -7.19 -2.52
CA GLU A 24 -11.70 -6.11 -2.11
C GLU A 24 -11.28 -5.22 -3.28
N ARG A 25 -11.05 -5.77 -4.47
CA ARG A 25 -10.79 -4.98 -5.69
C ARG A 25 -11.96 -4.05 -6.00
N ALA A 26 -13.19 -4.56 -5.92
CA ALA A 26 -14.38 -3.75 -6.17
C ALA A 26 -14.47 -2.57 -5.18
N ARG A 27 -14.20 -2.82 -3.89
CA ARG A 27 -14.16 -1.76 -2.85
C ARG A 27 -13.03 -0.77 -3.07
N PHE A 28 -11.84 -1.25 -3.42
CA PHE A 28 -10.69 -0.40 -3.72
C PHE A 28 -11.01 0.59 -4.86
N TYR A 29 -11.58 0.11 -5.96
CA TYR A 29 -11.98 0.98 -7.07
C TYR A 29 -13.17 1.88 -6.74
N ALA A 30 -14.11 1.41 -5.91
CA ALA A 30 -15.24 2.24 -5.46
C ALA A 30 -14.79 3.41 -4.57
N GLU A 31 -13.78 3.21 -3.72
CA GLU A 31 -13.18 4.26 -2.89
C GLU A 31 -12.26 5.18 -3.72
N LEU A 32 -11.49 4.64 -4.67
CA LEU A 32 -10.53 5.41 -5.46
C LEU A 32 -11.18 6.23 -6.58
N GLY A 33 -12.28 5.73 -7.16
CA GLY A 33 -12.99 6.33 -8.29
C GLY A 33 -13.40 7.79 -8.08
N PRO A 34 -14.14 8.13 -7.00
CA PRO A 34 -14.65 9.48 -6.78
C PRO A 34 -13.60 10.47 -6.22
N VAL A 35 -12.38 10.02 -5.90
CA VAL A 35 -11.38 10.88 -5.25
C VAL A 35 -10.59 11.65 -6.30
N GLU A 36 -10.89 12.95 -6.40
CA GLU A 36 -10.26 13.88 -7.35
C GLU A 36 -8.98 14.51 -6.80
N ASP A 37 -8.94 14.78 -5.49
CA ASP A 37 -7.76 15.38 -4.84
C ASP A 37 -6.59 14.38 -4.83
N PRO A 38 -5.40 14.78 -5.31
CA PRO A 38 -4.26 13.87 -5.41
C PRO A 38 -3.72 13.41 -4.04
N LEU A 39 -3.82 14.22 -2.98
CA LEU A 39 -3.36 13.84 -1.65
C LEU A 39 -4.32 12.82 -1.02
N ASP A 40 -5.63 13.04 -1.15
CA ASP A 40 -6.64 12.07 -0.72
C ASP A 40 -6.53 10.77 -1.51
N ARG A 41 -6.23 10.86 -2.82
CA ARG A 41 -6.02 9.70 -3.69
C ARG A 41 -4.81 8.89 -3.22
N GLU A 42 -3.70 9.54 -2.91
CA GLU A 42 -2.51 8.91 -2.34
C GLU A 42 -2.79 8.29 -0.97
N ALA A 43 -3.62 8.93 -0.13
CA ALA A 43 -4.02 8.39 1.17
C ALA A 43 -4.83 7.09 1.03
N VAL A 44 -5.76 7.02 0.07
CA VAL A 44 -6.52 5.80 -0.27
C VAL A 44 -5.58 4.71 -0.75
N ILE A 45 -4.69 5.01 -1.72
CA ILE A 45 -3.71 4.06 -2.25
C ILE A 45 -2.82 3.51 -1.12
N THR A 46 -2.36 4.38 -0.22
CA THR A 46 -1.52 3.99 0.93
C THR A 46 -2.26 3.05 1.88
N SER A 47 -3.52 3.37 2.20
CA SER A 47 -4.34 2.57 3.12
C SER A 47 -4.59 1.17 2.56
N TRP A 48 -4.95 1.07 1.29
CA TRP A 48 -5.16 -0.22 0.61
C TRP A 48 -3.87 -1.02 0.44
N TRP A 49 -2.75 -0.34 0.17
CA TRP A 49 -1.44 -0.99 0.13
C TRP A 49 -1.05 -1.58 1.51
N LEU A 50 -1.26 -0.84 2.60
CA LEU A 50 -0.98 -1.34 3.96
C LEU A 50 -1.81 -2.57 4.30
N ARG A 51 -3.09 -2.59 3.88
CA ARG A 51 -3.99 -3.74 4.04
C ARG A 51 -3.46 -4.95 3.25
N ALA A 52 -3.14 -4.77 1.98
CA ALA A 52 -2.61 -5.83 1.14
C ALA A 52 -1.27 -6.39 1.65
N MET A 53 -0.37 -5.51 2.12
CA MET A 53 0.88 -5.91 2.78
C MET A 53 0.61 -6.70 4.06
N SER A 54 -0.34 -6.26 4.90
CA SER A 54 -0.69 -7.00 6.11
C SER A 54 -1.19 -8.41 5.78
N ALA A 55 -2.01 -8.55 4.74
CA ALA A 55 -2.48 -9.86 4.28
C ALA A 55 -1.31 -10.73 3.75
N ALA A 56 -0.41 -10.14 2.95
CA ALA A 56 0.73 -10.85 2.36
C ALA A 56 1.75 -11.34 3.40
N TYR A 57 1.89 -10.66 4.54
CA TYR A 57 2.76 -11.08 5.64
C TYR A 57 2.04 -11.96 6.68
N GLY A 58 0.71 -11.94 6.74
CA GLY A 58 -0.09 -12.73 7.67
C GLY A 58 0.32 -12.50 9.12
N GLY A 59 0.83 -13.55 9.78
CA GLY A 59 1.29 -13.49 11.16
C GLY A 59 2.66 -12.84 11.38
N ASP A 60 3.45 -12.62 10.32
CA ASP A 60 4.81 -12.06 10.42
C ASP A 60 4.80 -10.53 10.61
N ARG A 61 4.47 -10.11 11.84
CA ARG A 61 4.40 -8.69 12.22
C ARG A 61 5.75 -7.98 12.12
N SER A 62 6.86 -8.69 12.35
CA SER A 62 8.20 -8.10 12.32
C SER A 62 8.61 -7.79 10.88
N GLY A 63 8.43 -8.75 9.96
CA GLY A 63 8.70 -8.52 8.54
C GLY A 63 7.78 -7.45 7.93
N TYR A 64 6.50 -7.43 8.30
CA TYR A 64 5.57 -6.37 7.88
C TYR A 64 6.08 -4.98 8.28
N ARG A 65 6.46 -4.80 9.55
CA ARG A 65 6.97 -3.50 10.06
C ARG A 65 8.27 -3.09 9.38
N ALA A 66 9.18 -4.04 9.17
CA ALA A 66 10.46 -3.77 8.50
C ALA A 66 10.26 -3.33 7.03
N ALA A 67 9.27 -3.91 6.33
CA ALA A 67 8.99 -3.57 4.94
C ALA A 67 8.20 -2.25 4.78
N VAL A 68 7.26 -1.98 5.68
CA VAL A 68 6.38 -0.80 5.61
C VAL A 68 7.03 0.46 6.19
N GLY A 69 7.78 0.32 7.28
CA GLY A 69 8.33 1.46 8.03
C GLY A 69 9.10 2.48 7.18
N PRO A 70 10.09 2.05 6.37
CA PRO A 70 10.86 2.96 5.52
C PRO A 70 9.99 3.74 4.51
N VAL A 71 8.96 3.08 3.95
CA VAL A 71 8.06 3.67 2.94
C VAL A 71 7.19 4.78 3.55
N LEU A 72 6.69 4.57 4.77
CA LEU A 72 5.88 5.56 5.47
C LEU A 72 6.72 6.77 5.95
N VAL A 73 7.96 6.53 6.36
CA VAL A 73 8.89 7.61 6.72
C VAL A 73 9.22 8.47 5.50
N ALA A 74 9.49 7.86 4.35
CA ALA A 74 9.75 8.59 3.10
C ALA A 74 8.56 9.44 2.64
N GLY A 75 7.33 8.91 2.76
CA GLY A 75 6.12 9.67 2.43
C GLY A 75 5.89 10.89 3.32
N ARG A 76 6.34 10.85 4.58
CA ARG A 76 6.19 11.97 5.52
C ARG A 76 7.10 13.16 5.20
N SER A 77 8.25 12.91 4.59
CA SER A 77 9.19 13.97 4.20
C SER A 77 8.69 14.81 3.01
N VAL A 78 7.80 14.28 2.17
CA VAL A 78 7.17 15.02 1.06
C VAL A 78 6.06 15.96 1.54
N GLY A 79 5.39 15.66 2.65
CA GLY A 79 4.30 16.49 3.20
C GLY A 79 4.75 17.66 4.10
N ALA A 80 6.05 17.78 4.40
CA ALA A 80 6.58 18.82 5.29
C ALA A 80 7.03 20.11 4.57
N VAL A 81 6.78 20.21 3.26
CA VAL A 81 6.99 21.42 2.45
C VAL A 81 5.65 21.99 2.03
N ALA A 82 4.95 22.62 2.97
CA ALA A 82 3.77 23.45 2.72
C ALA A 82 3.81 24.67 3.64
#